data_AF-A0A4P7B7V3-F1
#
_entry.id   AF-A0A4P7B7V3-F1
#
_cell.length_a   1.000
_cell.length_b   1.000
_cell.length_c   1.000
_cell.angle_alpha   90.00
_cell.angle_beta   90.00
_cell.angle_gamma   90.00
#
_symmetry.space_group_name_H-M   'P 1'
#
loop_
_entity.id
_entity.type
_entity.pdbx_description
1 polymer ?
#
loop_
_entity_poly.entity_id
_entity_poly.type
_entity_poly.pdbx_seq_one_letter_code
_entity_poly.pdbx_strand_id
1 'polypeptide(L)'
;MMKRTLATIILVSSFSLSSAVMAASLADDMKTLGKNYKVFNQAKNPQAATTALNNMRGAAVNSKQFKLAAHTSEKVPSSTDLFEQIIVEIDKAKALVQAGKLDEAKQQGKKIAALRDQGHKYYSH
;
A
#
# COMPACT_ATOMS: atom_id res chain seq x y z
N MET A 1 -1.92 52.63 -30.61
CA MET A 1 -1.44 51.74 -29.53
C MET A 1 -2.47 50.64 -29.31
N MET A 2 -2.16 49.40 -29.67
CA MET A 2 -3.06 48.23 -29.55
C MET A 2 -2.87 47.56 -28.19
N LYS A 3 -3.93 47.45 -27.41
CA LYS A 3 -3.94 46.68 -26.15
C LYS A 3 -4.65 45.36 -26.43
N ARG A 4 -3.89 44.28 -26.64
CA ARG A 4 -4.43 42.92 -26.82
C ARG A 4 -4.42 42.21 -25.48
N THR A 5 -5.57 42.10 -24.83
CA THR A 5 -5.77 41.25 -23.65
C THR A 5 -6.33 39.91 -24.10
N LEU A 6 -5.48 38.90 -24.21
CA LEU A 6 -5.87 37.51 -24.42
C LEU A 6 -5.99 36.84 -23.05
N ALA A 7 -7.23 36.67 -22.58
CA ALA A 7 -7.52 35.90 -21.38
C ALA A 7 -7.69 34.43 -21.77
N THR A 8 -6.67 33.62 -21.52
CA THR A 8 -6.70 32.16 -21.72
C THR A 8 -7.39 31.51 -20.53
N ILE A 9 -8.66 31.12 -20.70
CA ILE A 9 -9.40 30.30 -19.73
C ILE A 9 -8.97 28.84 -19.94
N ILE A 10 -8.13 28.31 -19.04
CA ILE A 10 -7.81 26.89 -18.98
C ILE A 10 -8.96 26.20 -18.24
N LEU A 11 -9.85 25.57 -18.99
CA LEU A 11 -10.88 24.69 -18.45
C LEU A 11 -10.22 23.37 -18.03
N VAL A 12 -9.89 23.25 -16.74
CA VAL A 12 -9.41 21.98 -16.15
C VAL A 12 -10.59 21.02 -16.06
N SER A 13 -10.68 20.10 -17.02
CA SER A 13 -11.64 19.01 -17.00
C SER A 13 -11.28 18.02 -15.89
N SER A 14 -12.00 18.07 -14.78
CA SER A 14 -11.94 17.06 -13.72
C SER A 14 -12.45 15.73 -14.27
N PHE A 15 -11.53 14.85 -14.71
CA PHE A 15 -11.86 13.47 -15.06
C PHE A 15 -12.11 12.70 -13.77
N SER A 16 -13.38 12.63 -13.34
CA SER A 16 -13.81 11.78 -12.23
C SER A 16 -13.77 10.33 -12.67
N LEU A 17 -12.64 9.67 -12.44
CA LEU A 17 -12.50 8.23 -12.66
C LEU A 17 -13.32 7.49 -11.60
N SER A 18 -14.56 7.13 -11.94
CA SER A 18 -15.38 6.22 -11.13
C SER A 18 -14.71 4.84 -11.13
N SER A 19 -13.87 4.58 -10.14
CA SER A 19 -13.29 3.25 -9.94
C SER A 19 -14.40 2.31 -9.47
N ALA A 20 -14.85 1.43 -10.36
CA ALA A 20 -15.61 0.26 -9.97
C ALA A 20 -14.77 -0.51 -8.94
N VAL A 21 -15.18 -0.45 -7.67
CA VAL A 21 -14.65 -1.33 -6.63
C VAL A 21 -15.15 -2.72 -6.98
N MET A 22 -14.30 -3.50 -7.65
CA MET A 22 -14.43 -4.95 -7.54
C MET A 22 -14.15 -5.28 -6.08
N ALA A 23 -15.05 -6.02 -5.45
CA ALA A 23 -14.80 -6.60 -4.13
C ALA A 23 -13.60 -7.53 -4.26
N ALA A 24 -12.41 -7.04 -3.89
CA ALA A 24 -11.20 -7.85 -3.89
C ALA A 24 -11.35 -8.93 -2.80
N SER A 25 -11.08 -10.18 -3.17
CA SER A 25 -10.98 -11.25 -2.20
C SER A 25 -9.71 -11.09 -1.35
N LEU A 26 -9.66 -11.75 -0.19
CA LEU A 26 -8.42 -11.83 0.59
C LEU A 26 -7.24 -12.33 -0.25
N ALA A 27 -7.47 -13.30 -1.15
CA ALA A 27 -6.44 -13.83 -2.03
C ALA A 27 -5.91 -12.76 -3.00
N ASP A 28 -6.81 -11.95 -3.56
CA ASP A 28 -6.43 -10.84 -4.45
C ASP A 28 -5.66 -9.75 -3.71
N ASP A 29 -6.05 -9.45 -2.47
CA ASP A 29 -5.33 -8.52 -1.61
C ASP A 29 -3.93 -9.03 -1.29
N MET A 30 -3.78 -10.30 -0.93
CA MET A 30 -2.47 -10.88 -0.59
C MET A 30 -1.56 -10.88 -1.82
N LYS A 31 -2.10 -11.21 -3.00
CA LYS A 31 -1.39 -11.08 -4.28
C LYS A 31 -0.97 -9.63 -4.54
N THR A 32 -1.86 -8.67 -4.27
CA THR A 32 -1.58 -7.23 -4.43
C THR A 32 -0.48 -6.77 -3.48
N LEU A 33 -0.53 -7.15 -2.20
CA LEU A 33 0.50 -6.89 -1.20
C LEU A 33 1.86 -7.45 -1.65
N GLY A 34 1.92 -8.73 -2.03
CA GLY A 34 3.15 -9.38 -2.46
C GLY A 34 3.75 -8.76 -3.73
N LYS A 35 2.92 -8.52 -4.76
CA LYS A 35 3.36 -7.89 -6.01
C LYS A 35 3.92 -6.49 -5.76
N ASN A 36 3.19 -5.66 -5.04
CA ASN A 36 3.63 -4.28 -4.80
C ASN A 36 4.80 -4.19 -3.83
N TYR A 37 4.95 -5.13 -2.89
CA TYR A 37 6.16 -5.24 -2.09
C TYR A 37 7.41 -5.46 -2.97
N LYS A 38 7.31 -6.34 -3.98
CA LYS A 38 8.40 -6.54 -4.94
C LYS A 38 8.67 -5.27 -5.75
N VAL A 39 7.64 -4.61 -6.26
CA VAL A 39 7.77 -3.34 -7.02
C VAL A 39 8.42 -2.26 -6.16
N PHE A 40 8.00 -2.10 -4.91
CA PHE A 40 8.57 -1.15 -3.95
C PHE A 40 10.07 -1.36 -3.74
N ASN A 41 10.49 -2.62 -3.50
CA ASN A 41 11.92 -2.94 -3.32
C ASN A 41 12.75 -2.70 -4.58
N GLN A 42 12.16 -2.91 -5.75
CA GLN A 42 12.79 -2.68 -7.06
C GLN A 42 12.70 -1.23 -7.55
N ALA A 43 11.91 -0.38 -6.88
CA ALA A 43 11.69 1.00 -7.30
C ALA A 43 13.01 1.78 -7.33
N LYS A 44 13.20 2.56 -8.40
CA LYS A 44 14.35 3.44 -8.61
C LYS A 44 14.04 4.92 -8.38
N ASN A 45 12.76 5.24 -8.17
CA ASN A 45 12.31 6.61 -7.96
C ASN A 45 11.17 6.66 -6.91
N PRO A 46 11.00 7.82 -6.24
CA PRO A 46 9.98 7.98 -5.20
C PRO A 46 8.54 7.77 -5.68
N GLN A 47 8.23 8.08 -6.95
CA GLN A 47 6.89 7.95 -7.50
C GLN A 47 6.47 6.49 -7.58
N ALA A 48 7.32 5.62 -8.16
CA ALA A 48 7.07 4.18 -8.24
C ALA A 48 6.97 3.54 -6.85
N ALA A 49 7.84 3.95 -5.93
CA ALA A 49 7.81 3.47 -4.54
C ALA A 49 6.50 3.88 -3.84
N THR A 50 6.07 5.14 -4.00
CA THR A 50 4.83 5.67 -3.40
C THR A 50 3.60 4.96 -3.96
N THR A 51 3.52 4.75 -5.27
CA THR A 51 2.41 4.02 -5.89
C THR A 51 2.32 2.59 -5.36
N ALA A 52 3.46 1.90 -5.26
CA ALA A 52 3.50 0.54 -4.71
C ALA A 52 3.04 0.51 -3.24
N LEU A 53 3.53 1.42 -2.41
CA LEU A 53 3.13 1.52 -0.99
C LEU A 53 1.64 1.85 -0.83
N ASN A 54 1.07 2.73 -1.66
CA ASN A 54 -0.36 3.02 -1.64
C ASN A 54 -1.21 1.80 -1.99
N ASN A 55 -0.81 1.02 -3.01
CA ASN A 55 -1.49 -0.21 -3.38
C ASN A 55 -1.43 -1.26 -2.27
N MET A 56 -0.25 -1.42 -1.64
CA MET A 56 -0.10 -2.30 -0.47
C MET A 56 -1.01 -1.88 0.68
N ARG A 57 -1.10 -0.56 0.95
CA ARG A 57 -1.95 -0.02 2.01
C ARG A 57 -3.42 -0.31 1.74
N GLY A 58 -3.88 -0.10 0.52
CA GLY A 58 -5.26 -0.38 0.12
C GLY A 58 -5.62 -1.85 0.33
N ALA A 59 -4.76 -2.76 -0.14
CA ALA A 59 -4.94 -4.20 0.06
C ALA A 59 -4.93 -4.58 1.56
N ALA A 60 -4.00 -4.06 2.36
CA ALA A 60 -3.98 -4.33 3.79
C ALA A 60 -5.24 -3.83 4.52
N VAL A 61 -5.73 -2.62 4.17
CA VAL A 61 -6.98 -2.08 4.71
C VAL A 61 -8.17 -2.95 4.32
N ASN A 62 -8.27 -3.38 3.07
CA ASN A 62 -9.32 -4.29 2.63
C ASN A 62 -9.21 -5.63 3.37
N SER A 63 -8.02 -6.18 3.55
CA SER A 63 -7.82 -7.46 4.22
C SER A 63 -8.20 -7.49 5.70
N LYS A 64 -8.22 -6.34 6.39
CA LYS A 64 -8.64 -6.25 7.81
C LYS A 64 -10.04 -6.81 8.07
N GLN A 65 -10.92 -6.80 7.07
CA GLN A 65 -12.31 -7.21 7.23
C GLN A 65 -12.50 -8.74 7.32
N PHE A 66 -11.51 -9.53 6.89
CA PHE A 66 -11.66 -10.99 6.73
C PHE A 66 -11.43 -11.84 7.99
N LYS A 67 -11.22 -11.22 9.17
CA LYS A 67 -11.07 -11.86 10.52
C LYS A 67 -10.75 -13.36 10.48
N LEU A 68 -9.46 -13.68 10.30
CA LEU A 68 -9.02 -15.06 10.06
C LEU A 68 -8.87 -15.82 11.38
N ALA A 69 -9.17 -17.12 11.34
CA ALA A 69 -8.90 -18.02 12.45
C ALA A 69 -7.42 -18.46 12.40
N ALA A 70 -6.74 -18.40 13.54
CA ALA A 70 -5.35 -18.84 13.62
C ALA A 70 -5.26 -20.37 13.54
N HIS A 71 -4.29 -20.87 12.80
CA HIS A 71 -3.97 -22.30 12.65
C HIS A 71 -2.92 -22.76 13.67
N THR A 72 -2.94 -22.21 14.88
CA THR A 72 -2.03 -22.56 15.96
C THR A 72 -2.76 -22.49 17.31
N SER A 73 -2.32 -23.31 18.27
CA SER A 73 -2.77 -23.25 19.67
C SER A 73 -2.04 -22.18 20.48
N GLU A 74 -0.96 -21.60 19.94
CA GLU A 74 -0.23 -20.50 20.57
C GLU A 74 -1.05 -19.21 20.54
N LYS A 75 -0.90 -18.38 21.58
CA LYS A 75 -1.47 -17.03 21.58
C LYS A 75 -0.69 -16.15 20.60
N VAL A 76 -1.28 -15.90 19.44
CA VAL A 76 -0.71 -15.04 18.38
C VAL A 76 -1.52 -13.75 18.21
N PRO A 77 -0.92 -12.67 17.66
CA PRO A 77 -1.68 -11.47 17.29
C PRO A 77 -2.81 -11.80 16.32
N SER A 78 -3.96 -11.12 16.43
CA SER A 78 -5.07 -11.35 15.52
C SER A 78 -4.69 -10.99 14.08
N SER A 79 -5.40 -11.54 13.08
CA SER A 79 -5.17 -11.17 11.69
C SER A 79 -5.37 -9.66 11.46
N THR A 80 -6.34 -9.06 12.16
CA THR A 80 -6.59 -7.62 12.10
C THR A 80 -5.42 -6.83 12.66
N ASP A 81 -4.85 -7.23 13.81
CA ASP A 81 -3.67 -6.57 14.40
C ASP A 81 -2.45 -6.65 13.49
N LEU A 82 -2.25 -7.78 12.79
CA LEU A 82 -1.16 -7.93 11.84
C LEU A 82 -1.33 -7.00 10.64
N PHE A 83 -2.53 -6.88 10.08
CA PHE A 83 -2.79 -5.94 8.99
C PHE A 83 -2.64 -4.49 9.45
N GLU A 84 -3.02 -4.15 10.67
CA GLU A 84 -2.79 -2.81 11.23
C GLU A 84 -1.29 -2.50 11.36
N GLN A 85 -0.50 -3.45 11.87
CA GLN A 85 0.95 -3.31 11.92
C GLN A 85 1.56 -3.15 10.52
N ILE A 86 1.09 -3.93 9.54
CA ILE A 86 1.52 -3.78 8.13
C ILE A 86 1.22 -2.37 7.62
N ILE A 87 0.03 -1.83 7.88
CA ILE A 87 -0.36 -0.46 7.47
C ILE A 87 0.55 0.58 8.10
N VAL A 88 0.83 0.46 9.40
CA VAL A 88 1.74 1.36 10.13
C VAL A 88 3.14 1.36 9.51
N GLU A 89 3.66 0.18 9.18
CA GLU A 89 4.99 0.04 8.58
C GLU A 89 5.04 0.56 7.13
N ILE A 90 3.94 0.40 6.38
CA ILE A 90 3.77 1.02 5.05
C ILE A 90 3.77 2.55 5.15
N ASP A 91 3.03 3.11 6.10
CA ASP A 91 2.93 4.56 6.30
C ASP A 91 4.29 5.17 6.71
N LYS A 92 5.06 4.47 7.56
CA LYS A 92 6.46 4.85 7.89
C LYS A 92 7.37 4.80 6.66
N ALA A 93 7.32 3.73 5.88
CA ALA A 93 8.11 3.62 4.64
C ALA A 93 7.74 4.72 3.64
N LYS A 94 6.45 5.05 3.52
CA LYS A 94 5.96 6.12 2.65
C LYS A 94 6.46 7.49 3.08
N ALA A 95 6.46 7.79 4.38
CA ALA A 95 7.01 9.03 4.90
C ALA A 95 8.50 9.19 4.54
N LEU A 96 9.28 8.09 4.61
CA LEU A 96 10.69 8.09 4.20
C LEU A 96 10.84 8.33 2.69
N VAL A 97 10.00 7.72 1.85
CA VAL A 97 10.00 7.98 0.39
C VAL A 97 9.69 9.46 0.10
N GLN A 98 8.71 10.05 0.80
CA GLN A 98 8.34 11.46 0.65
C GLN A 98 9.45 12.42 1.10
N ALA A 99 10.27 12.00 2.07
CA ALA A 99 11.46 12.72 2.51
C ALA A 99 12.68 12.51 1.57
N GLY A 100 12.53 11.83 0.43
CA GLY A 100 13.62 11.54 -0.50
C GLY A 100 14.56 10.41 -0.04
N LYS A 101 14.24 9.71 1.05
CA LYS A 101 15.06 8.68 1.69
C LYS A 101 14.68 7.29 1.22
N LEU A 102 14.82 7.03 -0.08
CA LEU A 102 14.34 5.78 -0.70
C LEU A 102 15.03 4.53 -0.13
N ASP A 103 16.32 4.57 0.14
CA ASP A 103 17.04 3.42 0.70
C ASP A 103 16.62 3.13 2.14
N GLU A 104 16.46 4.15 2.98
CA GLU A 104 15.93 4.01 4.34
C GLU A 104 14.49 3.44 4.30
N ALA A 105 13.67 3.90 3.35
CA ALA A 105 12.32 3.36 3.15
C ALA A 105 12.35 1.86 2.86
N LYS A 106 13.27 1.40 2.00
CA LYS A 106 13.41 -0.04 1.69
C LYS A 106 13.87 -0.84 2.90
N GLN A 107 14.77 -0.29 3.72
CA GLN A 107 15.15 -0.94 4.99
C GLN A 107 13.96 -1.04 5.94
N GLN A 108 13.17 0.02 6.08
CA GLN A 108 11.93 0.00 6.86
C GLN A 108 10.94 -1.03 6.31
N GLY A 109 10.82 -1.13 4.99
CA GLY A 109 9.94 -2.07 4.31
C GLY A 109 10.22 -3.54 4.63
N LYS A 110 11.43 -3.92 5.06
CA LYS A 110 11.73 -5.29 5.51
C LYS A 110 10.82 -5.74 6.66
N LYS A 111 10.38 -4.82 7.52
CA LYS A 111 9.41 -5.11 8.59
C LYS A 111 8.04 -5.52 8.03
N ILE A 112 7.65 -4.97 6.87
CA ILE A 112 6.41 -5.36 6.20
C ILE A 112 6.48 -6.83 5.75
N ALA A 113 7.61 -7.28 5.20
CA ALA A 113 7.80 -8.70 4.86
C ALA A 113 7.75 -9.60 6.08
N ALA A 114 8.43 -9.24 7.17
CA ALA A 114 8.42 -10.04 8.39
C ALA A 114 6.98 -10.21 8.94
N LEU A 115 6.19 -9.14 8.96
CA LEU A 115 4.79 -9.19 9.40
C LEU A 115 3.92 -10.03 8.45
N ARG A 116 4.13 -9.92 7.14
CA ARG A 116 3.41 -10.74 6.16
C ARG A 116 3.74 -12.21 6.34
N ASP A 117 5.00 -12.56 6.51
CA ASP A 117 5.46 -13.94 6.67
C ASP A 117 4.95 -14.52 8.00
N GLN A 118 4.88 -13.71 9.07
CA GLN A 118 4.21 -14.07 10.32
C GLN A 118 2.70 -14.32 10.11
N GLY A 119 2.03 -13.47 9.34
CA GLY A 119 0.63 -13.67 8.96
C GLY A 119 0.41 -14.97 8.20
N HIS A 120 1.24 -15.26 7.18
CA HIS A 120 1.17 -16.52 6.45
C HIS A 120 1.39 -17.72 7.35
N LYS A 121 2.36 -17.67 8.26
CA LYS A 121 2.62 -18.76 9.23
C LYS A 121 1.41 -19.09 10.09
N TYR A 122 0.64 -18.08 10.51
CA TYR A 122 -0.46 -18.28 11.47
C TYR A 122 -1.83 -18.43 10.84
N TYR A 123 -2.05 -17.90 9.63
CA TYR A 123 -3.38 -17.74 9.03
C TYR A 123 -3.48 -18.30 7.61
N SER A 124 -2.39 -18.87 7.07
CA SER A 124 -2.42 -19.64 5.82
C SER A 124 -2.23 -21.11 6.14
N HIS A 125 -2.98 -21.96 5.44
CA HIS A 125 -2.70 -23.39 5.34
C HIS A 125 -1.51 -23.67 4.41
#